data_AF-A0Q180-F1
#
_entry.id   AF-A0Q180-F1
#
_cell.length_a   1.000
_cell.length_b   1.000
_cell.length_c   1.000
_cell.angle_alpha   90.00
_cell.angle_beta   90.00
_cell.angle_gamma   90.00
#
_symmetry.space_group_name_H-M   'P 1'
#
loop_
_entity.id
_entity.type
_entity.pdbx_description
1 polymer ?
#
loop_
_entity_poly.entity_id
_entity_poly.type
_entity_poly.pdbx_seq_one_letter_code
_entity_poly.pdbx_strand_id
1 'polypeptide(L)'
;MKKDINVLTPSMEDYLEMIYRLSKKSGFTRINDLASSLNIQPPSATKMVQKLSKLGLINYEKYGVIVLKDEGKRIGNALLKRHKIIENFLTLIGVSSSGILEETEKIEHTINPETLKCINNLLSFFENNLDVLNQFKSF
;
A
#
# COMPACT_ATOMS: atom_id res chain seq x y z
N MET A 1 20.39 -7.81 8.96
CA MET A 1 19.92 -8.41 7.68
C MET A 1 18.58 -7.78 7.31
N LYS A 2 18.60 -6.74 6.48
CA LYS A 2 17.40 -6.24 5.82
C LYS A 2 17.26 -7.00 4.50
N LYS A 3 16.40 -8.02 4.46
CA LYS A 3 15.95 -8.60 3.19
C LYS A 3 14.89 -7.64 2.67
N ASP A 4 15.35 -6.50 2.17
CA ASP A 4 14.51 -5.42 1.69
C ASP A 4 13.65 -5.92 0.54
N ILE A 5 12.36 -5.57 0.58
CA ILE A 5 11.31 -5.36 -0.46
C ILE A 5 11.54 -5.89 -1.90
N ASN A 6 12.78 -5.95 -2.39
CA ASN A 6 13.23 -6.38 -3.71
C ASN A 6 12.90 -7.84 -4.13
N VAL A 7 12.26 -8.63 -3.27
CA VAL A 7 11.79 -10.00 -3.59
C VAL A 7 10.33 -10.02 -3.99
N LEU A 8 9.55 -8.99 -3.63
CA LEU A 8 8.13 -8.92 -3.94
C LEU A 8 7.93 -8.33 -5.33
N THR A 9 7.08 -8.99 -6.12
CA THR A 9 6.57 -8.38 -7.36
C THR A 9 5.52 -7.32 -7.00
N PRO A 10 5.22 -6.35 -7.90
CA PRO A 10 4.16 -5.36 -7.66
C PRO A 10 2.84 -6.00 -7.19
N SER A 11 2.41 -7.07 -7.89
CA SER A 11 1.21 -7.81 -7.48
C SER A 11 1.29 -8.47 -6.09
N MET A 12 2.48 -8.87 -5.61
CA MET A 12 2.62 -9.34 -4.23
C MET A 12 2.50 -8.20 -3.22
N GLU A 13 3.00 -7.01 -3.58
CA GLU A 13 2.86 -5.80 -2.78
C GLU A 13 1.38 -5.42 -2.63
N ASP A 14 0.61 -5.37 -3.72
CA ASP A 14 -0.83 -5.05 -3.70
C ASP A 14 -1.60 -5.92 -2.71
N TYR A 15 -1.34 -7.23 -2.75
CA TYR A 15 -1.98 -8.18 -1.87
C TYR A 15 -1.60 -7.96 -0.42
N LEU A 16 -0.31 -7.77 -0.14
CA LEU A 16 0.17 -7.61 1.22
C LEU A 16 -0.32 -6.29 1.83
N GLU A 17 -0.35 -5.23 1.03
CA GLU A 17 -0.94 -3.95 1.39
C GLU A 17 -2.43 -4.10 1.68
N MET A 18 -3.20 -4.74 0.79
CA MET A 18 -4.64 -4.91 0.98
C MET A 18 -4.95 -5.79 2.20
N ILE A 19 -4.20 -6.87 2.41
CA ILE A 19 -4.31 -7.70 3.63
C ILE A 19 -4.05 -6.84 4.86
N TYR A 20 -3.04 -5.96 4.85
CA TYR A 20 -2.76 -5.04 5.95
C TYR A 20 -3.89 -4.03 6.17
N ARG A 21 -4.43 -3.44 5.10
CA ARG A 21 -5.58 -2.52 5.17
C ARG A 21 -6.80 -3.20 5.82
N LEU A 22 -7.16 -4.40 5.35
CA LEU A 22 -8.33 -5.15 5.83
C LEU A 22 -8.15 -5.68 7.26
N SER A 23 -6.95 -6.13 7.61
CA SER A 23 -6.67 -6.70 8.94
C SER A 23 -6.48 -5.65 10.05
N LYS A 24 -6.43 -4.36 9.73
CA LYS A 24 -6.11 -3.30 10.70
C LYS A 24 -7.07 -3.21 11.89
N LYS A 25 -8.35 -3.55 11.71
CA LYS A 25 -9.37 -3.50 12.77
C LYS A 25 -9.54 -4.83 13.51
N SER A 26 -9.58 -5.94 12.78
CA SER A 26 -9.93 -7.28 13.28
C SER A 26 -8.72 -8.15 13.62
N GLY A 27 -7.51 -7.77 13.17
CA GLY A 27 -6.29 -8.58 13.27
C GLY A 27 -6.16 -9.67 12.21
N PHE A 28 -7.19 -9.89 11.39
CA PHE A 28 -7.22 -10.86 10.30
C PHE A 28 -8.12 -10.37 9.15
N THR A 29 -7.96 -10.97 7.98
CA THR A 29 -8.91 -10.83 6.85
C THR A 29 -9.29 -12.21 6.31
N ARG A 30 -10.26 -12.28 5.40
CA ARG A 30 -10.65 -13.53 4.73
C ARG A 30 -10.34 -13.47 3.24
N ILE A 31 -10.18 -14.65 2.64
CA ILE A 31 -9.87 -14.78 1.21
C ILE A 31 -10.92 -14.13 0.30
N ASN A 32 -12.21 -14.21 0.68
CA ASN A 32 -13.29 -13.62 -0.09
C ASN A 32 -13.26 -12.10 -0.01
N ASP A 33 -13.07 -11.54 1.18
CA ASP A 33 -12.95 -10.09 1.38
C ASP A 33 -11.77 -9.54 0.59
N LEU A 34 -10.62 -10.22 0.65
CA LEU A 34 -9.44 -9.87 -0.13
C LEU A 34 -9.69 -9.91 -1.64
N ALA A 35 -10.31 -10.99 -2.14
CA ALA A 35 -10.60 -11.15 -3.56
C ALA A 35 -11.55 -10.06 -4.07
N SER A 36 -12.59 -9.74 -3.28
CA SER A 36 -13.53 -8.65 -3.58
C SER A 36 -12.85 -7.28 -3.56
N SER A 37 -12.01 -6.98 -2.55
CA SER A 37 -11.30 -5.69 -2.47
C SER A 37 -10.29 -5.47 -3.59
N LEU A 38 -9.69 -6.54 -4.12
CA LEU A 38 -8.76 -6.48 -5.25
C LEU A 38 -9.45 -6.67 -6.62
N ASN A 39 -10.78 -6.84 -6.64
CA ASN A 39 -11.55 -7.12 -7.86
C ASN A 39 -11.02 -8.31 -8.69
N ILE A 40 -10.72 -9.41 -8.00
CA ILE A 40 -10.17 -10.64 -8.60
C ILE A 40 -10.98 -11.88 -8.21
N GLN A 41 -10.75 -12.97 -8.91
CA GLN A 41 -11.38 -14.25 -8.61
C GLN A 41 -10.74 -14.93 -7.37
N PRO A 42 -11.53 -15.54 -6.46
CA PRO A 42 -11.01 -16.22 -5.26
C PRO A 42 -9.92 -17.28 -5.51
N PRO A 43 -9.96 -18.08 -6.60
CA PRO A 43 -8.86 -19.00 -6.92
C PRO A 43 -7.54 -18.29 -7.22
N SER A 44 -7.57 -17.13 -7.90
CA SER A 44 -6.38 -16.31 -8.14
C SER A 44 -5.84 -15.75 -6.84
N ALA A 45 -6.73 -15.26 -5.97
CA ALA A 45 -6.36 -14.75 -4.67
C ALA A 45 -5.67 -15.83 -3.83
N THR A 46 -6.23 -17.05 -3.83
CA THR A 46 -5.71 -18.19 -3.06
C THR A 46 -4.28 -18.54 -3.47
N LYS A 47 -4.00 -18.59 -4.78
CA LYS A 47 -2.65 -18.87 -5.30
C LYS A 47 -1.64 -17.84 -4.80
N MET A 48 -1.99 -16.55 -4.78
CA MET A 48 -1.09 -15.50 -4.31
C MET A 48 -0.87 -15.55 -2.79
N VAL A 49 -1.96 -15.73 -2.02
CA VAL A 49 -1.89 -15.90 -0.56
C VAL A 49 -1.01 -17.09 -0.18
N GLN A 50 -1.10 -18.21 -0.90
CA GLN A 50 -0.19 -19.35 -0.67
C GLN A 50 1.28 -19.00 -0.93
N LYS A 51 1.59 -18.16 -1.94
CA LYS A 51 2.96 -17.68 -2.18
C LYS A 51 3.45 -16.79 -1.04
N LEU A 52 2.65 -15.82 -0.61
CA LEU A 52 2.97 -14.95 0.53
C LEU A 52 3.15 -15.74 1.83
N SER A 53 2.39 -16.82 2.02
CA SER A 53 2.54 -17.72 3.17
C SER A 53 3.86 -18.48 3.12
N LYS A 54 4.26 -19.00 1.94
CA LYS A 54 5.57 -19.65 1.72
C LYS A 54 6.75 -18.69 1.97
N LEU A 55 6.57 -17.40 1.67
CA LEU A 55 7.54 -16.35 1.98
C LEU A 55 7.59 -15.98 3.47
N GLY A 56 6.74 -16.56 4.31
CA GLY A 56 6.71 -16.30 5.74
C GLY A 56 6.14 -14.93 6.12
N LEU A 57 5.34 -14.32 5.23
CA LEU A 57 4.73 -13.01 5.48
C LEU A 57 3.35 -13.12 6.13
N ILE A 58 2.66 -14.24 5.90
CA ILE A 58 1.32 -14.49 6.42
C ILE A 58 1.13 -15.93 6.90
N ASN A 59 0.16 -16.12 7.78
CA ASN A 59 -0.46 -17.41 8.09
C ASN A 59 -1.76 -17.51 7.30
N TYR A 60 -1.92 -18.60 6.56
CA TYR A 60 -3.16 -18.93 5.87
C TYR A 60 -3.77 -20.17 6.52
N GLU A 61 -4.93 -20.00 7.15
CA GLU A 61 -5.57 -21.02 7.98
C GLU A 61 -6.82 -21.60 7.32
N LYS A 62 -7.42 -22.60 7.98
CA LYS A 62 -8.70 -23.18 7.55
C LYS A 62 -9.78 -22.10 7.44
N TYR A 63 -10.79 -22.37 6.61
CA TYR A 63 -11.89 -21.45 6.33
C TYR A 63 -11.47 -20.12 5.68
N GLY A 64 -10.28 -20.07 5.09
CA GLY A 64 -9.81 -18.92 4.31
C GLY A 64 -9.38 -17.73 5.15
N VAL A 65 -9.03 -17.93 6.43
CA VAL A 65 -8.56 -16.87 7.34
C VAL A 65 -7.09 -16.55 7.03
N ILE A 66 -6.79 -15.26 6.92
CA ILE A 66 -5.46 -14.73 6.61
C ILE A 66 -5.01 -13.81 7.75
N VAL A 67 -3.88 -14.14 8.37
CA VAL A 67 -3.28 -13.36 9.45
C VAL A 67 -1.87 -12.93 9.05
N LEU A 68 -1.54 -11.65 9.18
CA LEU A 68 -0.18 -11.17 8.93
C LEU A 68 0.76 -11.63 10.05
N LYS A 69 1.93 -12.14 9.67
CA LYS A 69 3.07 -12.27 10.57
C LYS A 69 3.72 -10.90 10.78
N ASP A 70 4.60 -10.77 11.76
CA ASP A 70 5.22 -9.48 12.11
C ASP A 70 5.94 -8.83 10.94
N GLU A 71 6.66 -9.62 10.14
CA GLU A 71 7.32 -9.13 8.94
C GLU A 71 6.31 -8.68 7.86
N GLY A 72 5.21 -9.43 7.68
CA GLY A 72 4.12 -9.04 6.80
C GLY A 72 3.42 -7.75 7.24
N LYS A 73 3.24 -7.54 8.56
CA LYS A 73 2.72 -6.28 9.12
C LYS A 73 3.68 -5.13 8.85
N ARG A 74 4.98 -5.35 9.05
CA ARG A 74 6.01 -4.33 8.83
C ARG A 74 6.03 -3.87 7.38
N ILE A 75 6.04 -4.82 6.44
CA ILE A 75 6.06 -4.52 5.00
C ILE A 75 4.71 -3.92 4.57
N GLY A 76 3.59 -4.53 4.94
CA GLY A 76 2.25 -4.01 4.60
C GLY A 76 2.01 -2.57 5.09
N ASN A 77 2.52 -2.23 6.28
CA ASN A 77 2.49 -0.86 6.77
C ASN A 77 3.36 0.10 5.96
N ALA A 78 4.54 -0.35 5.52
CA ALA A 78 5.41 0.45 4.67
C ALA A 78 4.79 0.70 3.28
N LEU A 79 4.17 -0.31 2.69
CA LEU A 79 3.43 -0.21 1.42
C LEU A 79 2.27 0.79 1.54
N LEU A 80 1.40 0.62 2.55
CA LEU A 80 0.31 1.56 2.80
C LEU A 80 0.80 2.99 3.04
N LYS A 81 1.95 3.16 3.71
CA LYS A 81 2.53 4.49 3.92
C LYS A 81 3.02 5.09 2.60
N ARG A 82 3.68 4.30 1.74
CA ARG A 82 4.12 4.72 0.42
C ARG A 82 2.94 5.19 -0.42
N HIS A 83 1.88 4.39 -0.49
CA HIS A 83 0.64 4.73 -1.18
C HIS A 83 0.11 6.10 -0.77
N LYS A 84 -0.05 6.32 0.53
CA LYS A 84 -0.57 7.60 1.06
C LYS A 84 0.32 8.80 0.75
N ILE A 85 1.64 8.63 0.77
CA ILE A 85 2.57 9.72 0.42
C ILE A 85 2.37 10.10 -1.04
N ILE A 86 2.26 9.13 -1.94
CA ILE A 86 2.05 9.39 -3.36
C ILE A 86 0.66 9.98 -3.61
N GLU A 87 -0.40 9.40 -3.05
CA GLU A 87 -1.77 9.90 -3.16
C GLU A 87 -1.89 11.35 -2.65
N ASN A 88 -1.32 11.64 -1.47
CA ASN A 88 -1.32 13.00 -0.91
C ASN A 88 -0.53 13.97 -1.79
N PHE A 89 0.58 13.53 -2.38
CA PHE A 89 1.37 14.35 -3.28
C PHE A 89 0.64 14.68 -4.57
N LEU A 90 0.02 13.69 -5.22
CA LEU A 90 -0.79 13.89 -6.41
C LEU A 90 -1.97 14.82 -6.12
N THR A 91 -2.62 14.65 -4.96
CA THR A 91 -3.68 15.53 -4.49
C THR A 91 -3.17 16.95 -4.30
N LEU A 92 -2.00 17.11 -3.67
CA LEU A 92 -1.40 18.41 -3.39
C LEU A 92 -1.10 19.19 -4.66
N ILE A 93 -0.55 18.55 -5.69
CA ILE A 93 -0.25 19.19 -6.99
C ILE A 93 -1.48 19.37 -7.89
N GLY A 94 -2.68 19.02 -7.42
CA GLY A 94 -3.94 19.28 -8.13
C GLY A 94 -4.34 18.21 -9.14
N VAL A 95 -3.80 16.99 -9.07
CA VAL A 95 -4.31 15.88 -9.89
C VAL A 95 -5.78 15.62 -9.55
N SER A 96 -6.61 15.51 -10.59
CA SER A 96 -8.05 15.26 -10.41
C SER A 96 -8.30 14.02 -9.58
N SER A 97 -9.31 14.08 -8.72
CA SER A 97 -9.80 12.91 -7.97
C SER A 97 -10.26 11.78 -8.90
N SER A 98 -10.67 12.11 -10.14
CA SER A 98 -10.94 11.12 -11.18
C SER A 98 -9.63 10.55 -11.72
N GLY A 99 -9.20 9.39 -11.18
CA GLY A 99 -8.00 8.68 -11.64
C GLY A 99 -6.80 8.75 -10.69
N ILE A 100 -6.90 9.48 -9.56
CA ILE A 100 -5.79 9.58 -8.61
C ILE A 100 -5.34 8.22 -8.05
N LEU A 101 -6.27 7.30 -7.84
CA LEU A 101 -5.97 5.95 -7.38
C LEU A 101 -5.10 5.20 -8.40
N GLU A 102 -5.50 5.22 -9.67
CA GLU A 102 -4.79 4.53 -10.75
C GLU A 102 -3.38 5.10 -10.94
N GLU A 103 -3.23 6.43 -10.86
CA GLU A 103 -1.91 7.07 -10.95
C GLU A 103 -1.03 6.77 -9.72
N THR A 104 -1.64 6.70 -8.53
CA THR A 104 -0.93 6.30 -7.30
C THR A 104 -0.36 4.89 -7.43
N GLU A 105 -1.20 3.92 -7.84
CA GLU A 105 -0.80 2.52 -8.04
C GLU A 105 0.32 2.38 -9.08
N LYS A 106 0.27 3.12 -10.19
CA LYS A 106 1.36 3.10 -11.20
C LYS A 106 2.70 3.59 -10.65
N ILE A 107 2.67 4.68 -9.87
CA ILE A 107 3.88 5.35 -9.39
C ILE A 107 4.50 4.60 -8.21
N GLU A 108 3.69 4.09 -7.29
CA GLU A 108 4.19 3.59 -6.01
C GLU A 108 5.11 2.37 -6.13
N HIS A 109 4.93 1.50 -7.12
CA HIS A 109 5.80 0.33 -7.31
C HIS A 109 7.15 0.66 -7.95
N THR A 110 7.27 1.81 -8.60
CA THR A 110 8.48 2.19 -9.35
C THR A 110 9.30 3.26 -8.63
N ILE A 111 8.69 3.97 -7.69
CA ILE A 111 9.37 5.04 -6.97
C ILE A 111 10.41 4.49 -5.98
N ASN A 112 11.62 5.05 -6.05
CA ASN A 112 12.68 4.68 -5.13
C ASN A 112 12.49 5.35 -3.74
N PRO A 113 13.12 4.82 -2.68
CA PRO A 113 12.96 5.35 -1.32
C PRO A 113 13.44 6.80 -1.13
N GLU A 114 14.43 7.26 -1.91
CA GLU A 114 14.96 8.62 -1.83
C GLU A 114 13.96 9.64 -2.35
N THR A 115 13.41 9.40 -3.54
CA THR A 115 12.35 10.24 -4.13
C THR A 115 11.13 10.28 -3.22
N LEU A 116 10.69 9.13 -2.70
CA LEU A 116 9.56 9.06 -1.77
C LEU A 116 9.81 9.91 -0.51
N LYS A 117 11.03 9.88 0.02
CA LYS A 117 11.42 10.71 1.18
C LYS A 117 11.37 12.20 0.85
N CYS A 118 11.86 12.62 -0.32
CA CYS A 118 11.80 14.01 -0.77
C CYS A 118 10.35 14.50 -0.93
N ILE A 119 9.47 13.67 -1.53
CA ILE A 119 8.04 13.96 -1.62
C ILE A 119 7.42 14.12 -0.22
N ASN A 120 7.71 13.18 0.69
CA ASN A 120 7.19 13.27 2.06
C ASN A 120 7.68 14.52 2.80
N ASN A 121 8.92 14.95 2.57
CA ASN A 121 9.44 16.20 3.12
C ASN A 121 8.71 17.42 2.55
N LEU A 122 8.41 17.43 1.26
CA LEU A 122 7.64 18.50 0.62
C LEU A 122 6.21 18.57 1.19
N LEU A 123 5.54 17.43 1.34
CA LEU A 123 4.23 17.36 2.00
C LEU A 123 4.29 17.94 3.42
N SER A 124 5.28 17.52 4.20
CA SER A 124 5.49 18.01 5.56
C SER A 124 5.77 19.52 5.58
N PHE A 125 6.49 20.05 4.59
CA PHE A 125 6.72 21.49 4.48
C PHE A 125 5.40 22.24 4.29
N PHE A 126 4.54 21.80 3.37
CA PHE A 126 3.24 22.44 3.16
C PHE A 126 2.29 22.29 4.36
N GLU A 127 2.29 21.15 5.03
CA GLU A 127 1.50 20.93 6.26
C GLU A 127 1.88 21.93 7.37
N ASN A 128 3.16 22.32 7.45
CA ASN A 128 3.66 23.29 8.43
C ASN A 128 3.60 24.75 7.96
N ASN A 129 3.30 25.01 6.69
CA ASN A 129 3.26 26.36 6.09
C ASN A 129 1.95 26.54 5.29
N LEU A 130 0.82 26.59 6.01
CA LEU A 130 -0.52 26.63 5.41
C LEU A 130 -0.78 27.86 4.54
N ASP A 131 -0.16 28.99 4.87
CA ASP A 131 -0.20 30.22 4.08
C ASP A 131 0.43 30.01 2.69
N VAL A 132 1.60 29.37 2.64
CA VAL A 132 2.29 29.01 1.38
C VAL A 132 1.47 27.98 0.60
N LEU A 133 0.87 27.00 1.28
CA LEU A 133 -0.03 26.03 0.64
C LEU A 133 -1.23 26.72 -0.01
N ASN A 134 -1.84 27.69 0.66
CA ASN A 134 -2.98 28.43 0.12
C ASN A 134 -2.58 29.29 -1.08
N GLN A 135 -1.40 29.92 -1.03
CA GLN A 135 -0.83 30.62 -2.19
C GLN A 135 -0.60 29.67 -3.36
N PHE A 136 0.01 28.50 -3.12
CA PHE A 136 0.26 27.49 -4.14
C PHE A 136 -1.04 26.98 -4.78
N LYS A 137 -2.08 26.72 -3.99
CA LYS A 137 -3.39 26.27 -4.51
C LYS A 137 -4.15 27.33 -5.30
N SER A 138 -3.74 28.60 -5.19
CA SER A 138 -4.39 29.74 -5.84
C SER A 138 -3.63 30.23 -7.09
N PHE A 139 -2.48 29.61 -7.41
CA PHE A 139 -1.68 29.91 -8.60
C PHE A 139 -2.27 29.23 -9.84
#